data_AF-A0A0F8YT33-F1
#
_entry.id   AF-A0A0F8YT33-F1
#
_cell.length_a   1.000
_cell.length_b   1.000
_cell.length_c   1.000
_cell.angle_alpha   90.00
_cell.angle_beta   90.00
_cell.angle_gamma   90.00
#
_symmetry.space_group_name_H-M   'P 1'
#
loop_
_entity.id
_entity.type
_entity.pdbx_description
1 polymer ?
#
loop_
_entity_poly.entity_id
_entity_poly.type
_entity_poly.pdbx_seq_one_letter_code
_entity_poly.pdbx_strand_id
1 'polypeptide(L)'
;PRERWAFQLGTAAYVLLLVTFPFGLMTNHYFPAVLRPYMADGAEPVATREGLTEVAFLLRKDLLGQPGFHRLITNGFPMSANTFLAKRYMRLFVYWPMALHPSPTKALLVCYGIGVTAKALTDARALESIDVVDVSRNLIELSRDYSPFPGDHPLEDPRVSIHIEDGRLFLQTTDRTFDLITAEPPPPKNAGIVNLYTLEYFQLLHERLAPGGVVTYWLPVYQLSVEESKAIVKGFCQAFRDCSMWTGAGTEWMLVGTRGLRGPVQEAGFRRLWQEPGLGSGLSSIGIERPEQLGALFIGDSEFLAEWTGDTLPLEDDHPHRIYPTNLDGKGGDEDAMGEYF
;
A
#
# COMPACT_ATOMS: atom_id res chain seq x y z
N PRO A 1 24.38 46.28 -37.32
CA PRO A 1 24.75 45.04 -38.06
C PRO A 1 25.05 43.85 -37.14
N ARG A 2 26.03 43.95 -36.22
CA ARG A 2 26.41 42.87 -35.30
C ARG A 2 25.24 42.33 -34.45
N GLU A 3 24.36 43.19 -33.94
CA GLU A 3 23.19 42.77 -33.16
C GLU A 3 22.17 41.95 -33.97
N ARG A 4 21.97 42.29 -35.25
CA ARG A 4 21.12 41.52 -36.17
C ARG A 4 21.67 40.12 -36.44
N TRP A 5 22.99 40.00 -36.59
CA TRP A 5 23.67 38.71 -36.77
C TRP A 5 23.60 37.85 -35.51
N ALA A 6 23.81 38.44 -34.33
CA ALA A 6 23.67 37.73 -33.06
C ALA A 6 22.23 37.22 -32.84
N PHE A 7 21.23 38.04 -33.16
CA PHE A 7 19.82 37.62 -33.09
C PHE A 7 19.48 36.50 -34.08
N GLN A 8 19.95 36.59 -35.33
CA GLN A 8 19.73 35.55 -36.36
C GLN A 8 20.41 34.23 -36.00
N LEU A 9 21.64 34.27 -35.48
CA LEU A 9 22.36 33.09 -35.00
C LEU A 9 21.67 32.48 -33.77
N GLY A 10 21.21 33.30 -32.83
CA GLY A 10 20.44 32.84 -31.68
C GLY A 10 19.13 32.16 -32.08
N THR A 11 18.39 32.74 -33.02
CA THR A 11 17.17 32.14 -33.56
C THR A 11 17.46 30.83 -34.29
N ALA A 12 18.50 30.78 -35.12
CA ALA A 12 18.90 29.54 -35.81
C ALA A 12 19.30 28.44 -34.83
N ALA A 13 20.05 28.77 -33.77
CA ALA A 13 20.41 27.82 -32.71
C ALA A 13 19.19 27.33 -31.92
N TYR A 14 18.24 28.22 -31.60
CA TYR A 14 16.99 27.86 -30.92
C TYR A 14 16.11 26.95 -31.79
N VAL A 15 15.96 27.25 -33.08
CA VAL A 15 15.23 26.39 -34.02
C VAL A 15 15.93 25.04 -34.17
N LEU A 16 17.26 25.02 -34.29
CA LEU A 16 18.02 23.77 -34.35
C LEU A 16 17.79 22.94 -33.08
N LEU A 17 17.84 23.56 -31.89
CA LEU A 17 17.56 22.90 -30.62
C LEU A 17 16.14 22.34 -30.58
N LEU A 18 15.13 23.06 -31.03
CA LEU A 18 13.76 22.55 -31.09
C LEU A 18 13.63 21.38 -32.08
N VAL A 19 14.26 21.46 -33.25
CA VAL A 19 14.18 20.40 -34.27
C VAL A 19 14.94 19.14 -33.84
N THR A 20 16.06 19.29 -33.13
CA THR A 20 16.86 18.16 -32.64
C THR A 20 16.47 17.71 -31.24
N PHE A 21 15.60 18.45 -30.54
CA PHE A 21 15.10 18.05 -29.23
C PHE A 21 14.32 16.74 -29.40
N PRO A 22 14.61 15.72 -28.58
CA PRO A 22 14.08 14.38 -28.79
C PRO A 22 12.66 14.28 -28.21
N PHE A 23 11.72 15.02 -28.81
CA PHE A 23 10.31 14.99 -28.43
C PHE A 23 9.77 13.56 -28.48
N GLY A 24 9.08 13.16 -27.41
CA GLY A 24 8.55 11.81 -27.28
C GLY A 24 9.58 10.73 -26.98
N LEU A 25 10.85 11.05 -26.70
CA LEU A 25 11.85 10.04 -26.32
C LEU A 25 11.45 9.28 -25.04
N MET A 26 10.88 9.98 -24.05
CA MET A 26 10.34 9.35 -22.85
C MET A 26 9.22 8.37 -23.20
N THR A 27 8.19 8.83 -23.91
CA THR A 27 6.98 8.03 -24.21
C THR A 27 7.25 6.89 -25.20
N ASN A 28 8.13 7.09 -26.18
CA ASN A 28 8.35 6.16 -27.27
C ASN A 28 9.48 5.17 -27.00
N HIS A 29 10.38 5.47 -26.06
CA HIS A 29 11.55 4.65 -25.79
C HIS A 29 11.70 4.27 -24.32
N TYR A 30 11.81 5.25 -23.41
CA TYR A 30 12.11 4.96 -22.01
C TYR A 30 10.95 4.33 -21.25
N PHE A 31 9.72 4.83 -21.40
CA PHE A 31 8.55 4.25 -20.73
C PHE A 31 8.31 2.81 -21.19
N PRO A 32 8.27 2.47 -22.50
CA PRO A 32 8.14 1.07 -22.92
C PRO A 32 9.30 0.19 -22.45
N ALA A 33 10.52 0.72 -22.34
CA ALA A 33 11.66 -0.03 -21.83
C ALA A 33 11.50 -0.39 -20.35
N VAL A 34 11.10 0.57 -19.52
CA VAL A 34 10.85 0.38 -18.08
C VAL A 34 9.64 -0.52 -17.84
N LEU A 35 8.60 -0.40 -18.66
CA LEU A 35 7.36 -1.16 -18.49
C LEU A 35 7.42 -2.59 -19.05
N ARG A 36 8.43 -2.91 -19.87
CA ARG A 36 8.54 -4.20 -20.57
C ARG A 36 8.34 -5.42 -19.67
N PRO A 37 8.93 -5.51 -18.45
CA PRO A 37 8.72 -6.66 -17.57
C PRO A 37 7.25 -6.84 -17.17
N TYR A 38 6.52 -5.74 -16.98
CA TYR A 38 5.13 -5.73 -16.48
C TYR A 38 4.07 -5.88 -17.58
N MET A 39 4.50 -5.93 -18.84
CA MET A 39 3.65 -6.10 -20.03
C MET A 39 3.78 -7.50 -20.64
N ALA A 40 4.64 -8.37 -20.08
CA ALA A 40 4.92 -9.70 -20.61
C ALA A 40 3.68 -10.62 -20.67
N ASP A 41 2.75 -10.42 -19.74
CA ASP A 41 1.47 -11.11 -19.71
C ASP A 41 0.41 -10.48 -20.64
N GLY A 42 0.79 -9.47 -21.42
CA GLY A 42 -0.05 -8.73 -22.35
C GLY A 42 -0.93 -7.68 -21.67
N ALA A 43 -0.53 -7.14 -20.52
CA ALA A 43 -1.08 -5.90 -20.00
C ALA A 43 -0.55 -4.69 -20.80
N GLU A 44 -1.36 -3.64 -20.91
CA GLU A 44 -1.02 -2.43 -21.68
C GLU A 44 -1.14 -1.17 -20.82
N PRO A 45 -0.26 -0.17 -20.99
CA PRO A 45 -0.40 1.11 -20.29
C PRO A 45 -1.65 1.85 -20.79
N VAL A 46 -2.55 2.18 -19.88
CA VAL A 46 -3.81 2.89 -20.17
C VAL A 46 -3.79 4.34 -19.66
N ALA A 47 -2.90 4.65 -18.70
CA ALA A 47 -2.69 6.01 -18.25
C ALA A 47 -1.26 6.20 -17.71
N THR A 48 -0.75 7.43 -17.82
CA THR A 48 0.56 7.83 -17.30
C THR A 48 0.46 9.24 -16.71
N ARG A 49 1.10 9.45 -15.57
CA ARG A 49 1.20 10.74 -14.89
C ARG A 49 2.64 10.96 -14.45
N GLU A 50 3.23 12.04 -14.92
CA GLU A 50 4.55 12.49 -14.47
C GLU A 50 4.34 13.59 -13.43
N GLY A 51 5.06 13.55 -12.31
CA GLY A 51 5.10 14.67 -11.38
C GLY A 51 6.39 14.74 -10.61
N LEU A 52 6.35 15.54 -9.54
CA LEU A 52 7.56 16.02 -8.88
C LEU A 52 8.38 14.90 -8.21
N THR A 53 7.70 13.89 -7.67
CA THR A 53 8.31 12.81 -6.87
C THR A 53 8.29 11.46 -7.58
N GLU A 54 7.50 11.33 -8.65
CA GLU A 54 7.34 10.06 -9.34
C GLU A 54 6.77 10.18 -10.76
N VAL A 55 7.01 9.13 -11.54
CA VAL A 55 6.22 8.81 -12.73
C VAL A 55 5.36 7.59 -12.42
N ALA A 56 4.04 7.76 -12.50
CA ALA A 56 3.06 6.72 -12.26
C ALA A 56 2.50 6.20 -13.60
N PHE A 57 2.47 4.87 -13.74
CA PHE A 57 1.87 4.17 -14.86
C PHE A 57 0.74 3.29 -14.35
N LEU A 58 -0.38 3.35 -15.06
CA LEU A 58 -1.47 2.41 -14.87
C LEU A 58 -1.50 1.47 -16.07
N LEU A 59 -1.30 0.18 -15.80
CA LEU A 59 -1.43 -0.87 -16.79
C LEU A 59 -2.77 -1.57 -16.60
N ARG A 60 -3.40 -1.99 -17.70
CA ARG A 60 -4.64 -2.78 -17.71
C ARG A 60 -4.42 -4.07 -18.47
N LYS A 61 -4.89 -5.17 -17.91
CA LYS A 61 -5.00 -6.45 -18.61
C LYS A 61 -6.47 -6.76 -18.86
N ASP A 62 -6.83 -6.92 -20.13
CA ASP A 62 -8.16 -7.37 -20.52
C ASP A 62 -8.19 -8.91 -20.58
N LEU A 63 -9.28 -9.49 -20.06
CA LEU A 63 -9.56 -10.92 -20.05
C LEU A 63 -10.89 -11.14 -20.78
N LEU A 64 -10.88 -11.94 -21.85
CA LEU A 64 -12.06 -12.24 -22.67
C LEU A 64 -12.80 -10.97 -23.16
N GLY A 65 -12.04 -9.90 -23.48
CA GLY A 65 -12.59 -8.64 -23.96
C GLY A 65 -13.23 -7.75 -22.88
N GLN A 66 -13.04 -8.08 -21.60
CA GLN A 66 -13.48 -7.28 -20.46
C GLN A 66 -12.27 -6.84 -19.61
N PRO A 67 -12.34 -5.70 -18.91
CA PRO A 67 -11.30 -5.32 -17.96
C PRO A 67 -11.07 -6.41 -16.91
N GLY A 68 -9.89 -7.03 -16.93
CA GLY A 68 -9.52 -8.10 -16.02
C GLY A 68 -8.95 -7.56 -14.71
N PHE A 69 -7.81 -6.89 -14.80
CA PHE A 69 -7.19 -6.19 -13.67
C PHE A 69 -6.37 -4.99 -14.14
N HIS A 70 -6.00 -4.14 -13.18
CA HIS A 70 -5.09 -3.02 -13.32
C HIS A 70 -3.89 -3.21 -12.40
N ARG A 71 -2.74 -2.67 -12.82
CA ARG A 71 -1.51 -2.59 -12.03
C ARG A 71 -1.01 -1.17 -11.99
N LEU A 72 -0.61 -0.72 -10.82
CA LEU A 72 0.06 0.55 -10.58
C LEU A 72 1.57 0.30 -10.50
N ILE A 73 2.31 0.99 -11.35
CA ILE A 73 3.78 1.00 -11.37
C ILE A 73 4.23 2.44 -11.11
N THR A 74 5.14 2.66 -10.17
CA THR A 74 5.74 3.98 -9.96
C THR A 74 7.25 3.89 -10.05
N ASN A 75 7.87 4.82 -10.78
CA ASN A 75 9.34 4.86 -10.98
C ASN A 75 9.95 3.53 -11.48
N GLY A 76 9.17 2.73 -12.20
CA GLY A 76 9.58 1.42 -12.69
C GLY A 76 9.46 0.26 -11.71
N PHE A 77 8.89 0.49 -10.52
CA PHE A 77 8.65 -0.54 -9.51
C PHE A 77 7.16 -0.87 -9.39
N PRO A 78 6.78 -2.15 -9.20
CA PRO A 78 5.40 -2.52 -8.99
C PRO A 78 4.96 -2.06 -7.60
N MET A 79 3.83 -1.35 -7.52
CA MET A 79 3.29 -0.85 -6.26
C MET A 79 2.10 -1.67 -5.80
N SER A 80 1.10 -1.83 -6.67
CA SER A 80 -0.18 -2.40 -6.29
C SER A 80 -0.94 -2.90 -7.51
N ALA A 81 -1.89 -3.81 -7.32
CA ALA A 81 -2.76 -4.32 -8.37
C ALA A 81 -4.13 -4.67 -7.80
N ASN A 82 -5.13 -4.83 -8.66
CA ASN A 82 -6.46 -5.29 -8.24
C ASN A 82 -6.78 -6.72 -8.74
N THR A 83 -5.73 -7.55 -8.86
CA THR A 83 -5.86 -9.00 -9.08
C THR A 83 -6.63 -9.65 -7.92
N PHE A 84 -7.08 -10.90 -8.08
CA PHE A 84 -7.84 -11.58 -7.03
C PHE A 84 -7.07 -11.66 -5.70
N LEU A 85 -5.80 -12.09 -5.74
CA LEU A 85 -4.96 -12.21 -4.54
C LEU A 85 -4.67 -10.85 -3.90
N ALA A 86 -4.36 -9.83 -4.71
CA ALA A 86 -4.12 -8.49 -4.20
C ALA A 86 -5.37 -7.91 -3.53
N LYS A 87 -6.54 -8.05 -4.16
CA LYS A 87 -7.81 -7.62 -3.56
C LYS A 87 -8.12 -8.35 -2.25
N ARG A 88 -7.73 -9.62 -2.15
CA ARG A 88 -7.99 -10.43 -0.96
C ARG A 88 -7.29 -9.88 0.26
N TYR A 89 -5.98 -9.62 0.20
CA TYR A 89 -5.26 -9.07 1.36
C TYR A 89 -5.72 -7.63 1.67
N MET A 90 -5.79 -6.75 0.66
CA MET A 90 -6.21 -5.34 0.84
C MET A 90 -7.57 -5.20 1.52
N ARG A 91 -8.54 -6.04 1.14
CA ARG A 91 -9.87 -6.01 1.78
C ARG A 91 -9.87 -6.59 3.19
N LEU A 92 -9.01 -7.57 3.47
CA LEU A 92 -8.87 -8.13 4.82
C LEU A 92 -8.34 -7.11 5.83
N PHE A 93 -7.59 -6.10 5.40
CA PHE A 93 -7.13 -5.00 6.26
C PHE A 93 -8.28 -4.23 6.88
N VAL A 94 -9.47 -4.26 6.25
CA VAL A 94 -10.69 -3.65 6.78
C VAL A 94 -11.62 -4.71 7.36
N TYR A 95 -11.86 -5.81 6.65
CA TYR A 95 -12.85 -6.80 7.09
C TYR A 95 -12.45 -7.51 8.38
N TRP A 96 -11.16 -7.78 8.59
CA TRP A 96 -10.68 -8.39 9.83
C TRP A 96 -10.97 -7.50 11.06
N PRO A 97 -10.55 -6.21 11.09
CA PRO A 97 -10.88 -5.36 12.23
C PRO A 97 -12.37 -5.07 12.34
N MET A 98 -13.11 -4.95 11.22
CA MET A 98 -14.56 -4.77 11.26
C MET A 98 -15.31 -5.98 11.87
N ALA A 99 -14.77 -7.20 11.75
CA ALA A 99 -15.36 -8.38 12.37
C ALA A 99 -15.18 -8.39 13.90
N LEU A 100 -14.15 -7.71 14.41
CA LEU A 100 -13.73 -7.80 15.80
C LEU A 100 -14.01 -6.55 16.63
N HIS A 101 -13.92 -5.38 16.00
CA HIS A 101 -14.21 -4.12 16.66
C HIS A 101 -15.73 -3.95 16.80
N PRO A 102 -16.27 -3.70 18.01
CA PRO A 102 -17.72 -3.74 18.24
C PRO A 102 -18.48 -2.61 17.52
N SER A 103 -17.84 -1.44 17.33
CA SER A 103 -18.49 -0.28 16.70
C SER A 103 -17.47 0.77 16.22
N PRO A 104 -16.63 0.47 15.20
CA PRO A 104 -15.67 1.44 14.69
C PRO A 104 -16.38 2.53 13.87
N THR A 105 -16.02 3.80 14.07
CA THR A 105 -16.61 4.94 13.35
C THR A 105 -15.58 5.81 12.64
N LYS A 106 -14.31 5.78 13.06
CA LYS A 106 -13.23 6.58 12.45
C LYS A 106 -12.13 5.69 11.90
N ALA A 107 -11.82 5.87 10.61
CA ALA A 107 -10.75 5.14 9.94
C ALA A 107 -9.68 6.07 9.36
N LEU A 108 -8.45 5.60 9.37
CA LEU A 108 -7.31 6.18 8.66
C LEU A 108 -6.74 5.15 7.69
N LEU A 109 -6.61 5.52 6.43
CA LEU A 109 -5.87 4.78 5.41
C LEU A 109 -4.57 5.54 5.10
N VAL A 110 -3.43 4.92 5.40
CA VAL A 110 -2.11 5.42 4.98
C VAL A 110 -1.67 4.65 3.73
N CYS A 111 -1.34 5.39 2.67
CA CYS A 111 -1.04 4.93 1.32
C CYS A 111 -2.28 4.36 0.61
N TYR A 112 -2.80 5.10 -0.37
CA TYR A 112 -4.04 4.78 -1.08
C TYR A 112 -3.87 3.64 -2.10
N GLY A 113 -2.71 3.56 -2.74
CA GLY A 113 -2.39 2.55 -3.75
C GLY A 113 -3.37 2.56 -4.92
N ILE A 114 -4.12 1.45 -5.09
CA ILE A 114 -5.09 1.27 -6.18
C ILE A 114 -6.56 1.42 -5.72
N GLY A 115 -6.78 1.87 -4.48
CA GLY A 115 -8.10 2.19 -3.94
C GLY A 115 -8.96 1.03 -3.46
N VAL A 116 -8.44 -0.21 -3.44
CA VAL A 116 -9.21 -1.38 -2.99
C VAL A 116 -9.52 -1.33 -1.50
N THR A 117 -8.53 -0.97 -0.67
CA THR A 117 -8.71 -0.81 0.78
C THR A 117 -9.64 0.36 1.08
N ALA A 118 -9.48 1.48 0.38
CA ALA A 118 -10.40 2.62 0.45
C ALA A 118 -11.84 2.21 0.13
N LYS A 119 -12.05 1.34 -0.88
CA LYS A 119 -13.38 0.82 -1.21
C LYS A 119 -13.95 -0.08 -0.11
N ALA A 120 -13.13 -0.92 0.51
CA ALA A 120 -13.58 -1.72 1.64
C ALA A 120 -13.98 -0.85 2.85
N LEU A 121 -13.28 0.27 3.08
CA LEU A 121 -13.66 1.26 4.08
C LEU A 121 -14.99 1.93 3.74
N THR A 122 -15.21 2.36 2.48
CA THR A 122 -16.50 2.97 2.11
C THR A 122 -17.66 1.97 2.08
N ASP A 123 -17.40 0.68 1.85
CA ASP A 123 -18.41 -0.37 2.01
C ASP A 123 -18.83 -0.57 3.47
N ALA A 124 -17.97 -0.21 4.44
CA ALA A 124 -18.29 -0.27 5.86
C ALA A 124 -19.16 0.94 6.26
N ARG A 125 -20.48 0.74 6.31
CA ARG A 125 -21.44 1.82 6.61
C ARG A 125 -21.38 2.33 8.04
N ALA A 126 -20.80 1.54 8.96
CA ALA A 126 -20.57 1.94 10.34
C ALA A 126 -19.53 3.07 10.46
N LEU A 127 -18.63 3.21 9.48
CA LEU A 127 -17.67 4.32 9.47
C LEU A 127 -18.37 5.63 9.15
N GLU A 128 -18.10 6.64 9.97
CA GLU A 128 -18.61 8.00 9.85
C GLU A 128 -17.58 8.95 9.21
N SER A 129 -16.28 8.64 9.37
CA SER A 129 -15.19 9.43 8.78
C SER A 129 -14.03 8.53 8.36
N ILE A 130 -13.47 8.82 7.19
CA ILE A 130 -12.34 8.09 6.59
C ILE A 130 -11.31 9.14 6.15
N ASP A 131 -10.18 9.19 6.82
CA ASP A 131 -9.04 9.99 6.39
C ASP A 131 -8.15 9.12 5.48
N VAL A 132 -7.85 9.59 4.27
CA VAL A 132 -6.94 8.93 3.32
C VAL A 132 -5.70 9.81 3.17
N VAL A 133 -4.54 9.27 3.54
CA VAL A 133 -3.26 9.98 3.49
C VAL A 133 -2.36 9.32 2.47
N ASP A 134 -1.94 10.08 1.47
CA ASP A 134 -0.98 9.64 0.47
C ASP A 134 -0.08 10.80 0.07
N VAL A 135 1.22 10.55 -0.12
CA VAL A 135 2.17 11.58 -0.52
C VAL A 135 1.96 12.01 -1.97
N SER A 136 1.38 11.14 -2.81
CA SER A 136 1.25 11.36 -4.24
C SER A 136 -0.12 11.92 -4.62
N ARG A 137 -0.11 13.22 -4.98
CA ARG A 137 -1.24 13.84 -5.68
C ARG A 137 -1.54 13.15 -7.01
N ASN A 138 -0.49 12.77 -7.75
CA ASN A 138 -0.62 12.15 -9.06
C ASN A 138 -1.38 10.84 -9.00
N LEU A 139 -1.13 10.03 -7.96
CA LEU A 139 -1.77 8.75 -7.76
C LEU A 139 -3.27 8.94 -7.45
N ILE A 140 -3.62 9.93 -6.62
CA ILE A 140 -5.01 10.31 -6.34
C ILE A 140 -5.73 10.82 -7.59
N GLU A 141 -5.07 11.60 -8.44
CA GLU A 141 -5.64 12.07 -9.70
C GLU A 141 -5.78 10.91 -10.71
N LEU A 142 -4.76 10.06 -10.81
CA LEU A 142 -4.74 8.88 -11.66
C LEU A 142 -5.86 7.91 -11.28
N SER A 143 -6.19 7.77 -10.00
CA SER A 143 -7.30 6.91 -9.55
C SER A 143 -8.64 7.32 -10.15
N ARG A 144 -8.85 8.60 -10.47
CA ARG A 144 -10.07 9.07 -11.12
C ARG A 144 -10.17 8.62 -12.58
N ASP A 145 -9.03 8.37 -13.22
CA ASP A 145 -8.95 7.89 -14.60
C ASP A 145 -9.26 6.39 -14.72
N TYR A 146 -9.21 5.64 -13.62
CA TYR A 146 -9.63 4.25 -13.58
C TYR A 146 -10.43 4.00 -12.30
N SER A 147 -11.74 3.84 -12.44
CA SER A 147 -12.51 3.27 -11.35
C SER A 147 -12.56 1.75 -11.53
N PRO A 148 -11.86 0.96 -10.68
CA PRO A 148 -12.16 -0.47 -10.59
C PRO A 148 -13.59 -0.73 -10.10
N PHE A 149 -14.29 0.33 -9.67
CA PHE A 149 -15.68 0.35 -9.20
C PHE A 149 -16.50 1.40 -9.97
N PRO A 150 -16.88 1.14 -11.24
CA PRO A 150 -17.61 2.12 -12.05
C PRO A 150 -18.87 2.63 -11.33
N GLY A 151 -18.98 3.95 -11.14
CA GLY A 151 -20.11 4.60 -10.46
C GLY A 151 -20.08 4.56 -8.92
N ASP A 152 -19.00 4.05 -8.32
CA ASP A 152 -18.85 3.90 -6.86
C ASP A 152 -17.37 4.06 -6.45
N HIS A 153 -16.76 5.17 -6.87
CA HIS A 153 -15.36 5.45 -6.60
C HIS A 153 -15.16 5.87 -5.13
N PRO A 154 -14.26 5.23 -4.36
CA PRO A 154 -14.19 5.46 -2.91
C PRO A 154 -13.82 6.89 -2.52
N LEU A 155 -13.01 7.58 -3.32
CA LEU A 155 -12.66 8.99 -3.06
C LEU A 155 -13.78 9.99 -3.32
N GLU A 156 -14.94 9.54 -3.83
CA GLU A 156 -16.13 10.38 -4.00
C GLU A 156 -17.14 10.20 -2.86
N ASP A 157 -16.88 9.28 -1.92
CA ASP A 157 -17.70 9.10 -0.74
C ASP A 157 -17.60 10.34 0.17
N PRO A 158 -18.72 10.93 0.62
CA PRO A 158 -18.72 12.15 1.42
C PRO A 158 -18.05 12.00 2.79
N ARG A 159 -17.81 10.77 3.26
CA ARG A 159 -17.08 10.49 4.50
C ARG A 159 -15.56 10.53 4.32
N VAL A 160 -15.07 10.55 3.07
CA VAL A 160 -13.65 10.51 2.75
C VAL A 160 -13.05 11.92 2.71
N SER A 161 -11.98 12.11 3.48
CA SER A 161 -11.12 13.30 3.44
C SER A 161 -9.74 12.90 2.96
N ILE A 162 -9.27 13.54 1.89
CA ILE A 162 -7.96 13.25 1.28
C ILE A 162 -6.92 14.24 1.79
N HIS A 163 -5.79 13.70 2.26
CA HIS A 163 -4.63 14.45 2.70
C HIS A 163 -3.44 14.11 1.81
N ILE A 164 -2.97 15.09 1.04
CA ILE A 164 -1.74 14.93 0.25
C ILE A 164 -0.56 15.28 1.14
N GLU A 165 -0.08 14.30 1.89
CA GLU A 165 0.94 14.45 2.93
C GLU A 165 1.71 13.14 3.13
N ASP A 166 2.92 13.24 3.69
CA ASP A 166 3.64 12.07 4.18
C ASP A 166 2.89 11.43 5.36
N GLY A 167 2.69 10.11 5.30
CA GLY A 167 1.90 9.38 6.31
C GLY A 167 2.49 9.45 7.72
N ARG A 168 3.81 9.51 7.84
CA ARG A 168 4.49 9.67 9.13
C ARG A 168 4.32 11.08 9.66
N LEU A 169 4.50 12.10 8.81
CA LEU A 169 4.28 13.50 9.20
C LEU A 169 2.83 13.70 9.66
N PHE A 170 1.84 13.18 8.93
CA PHE A 170 0.43 13.27 9.31
C PHE A 170 0.18 12.69 10.72
N LEU A 171 0.75 11.52 11.04
CA LEU A 171 0.63 10.91 12.36
C LEU A 171 1.36 11.71 13.46
N GLN A 172 2.41 12.46 13.13
CA GLN A 172 3.10 13.35 14.09
C GLN A 172 2.31 14.63 14.36
N THR A 173 1.62 15.17 13.37
CA THR A 173 1.02 16.52 13.42
C THR A 173 -0.46 16.53 13.75
N THR A 174 -1.21 15.47 13.42
CA THR A 174 -2.63 15.37 13.74
C THR A 174 -2.86 15.37 15.25
N ASP A 175 -4.08 15.60 15.72
CA ASP A 175 -4.54 15.35 17.10
C ASP A 175 -5.65 14.28 17.16
N ARG A 176 -6.06 13.79 15.98
CA ARG A 176 -7.12 12.82 15.82
C ARG A 176 -6.68 11.43 16.29
N THR A 177 -7.67 10.67 16.74
CA THR A 177 -7.56 9.24 17.01
C THR A 177 -8.55 8.45 16.17
N PHE A 178 -8.20 7.20 15.86
CA PHE A 178 -8.91 6.34 14.93
C PHE A 178 -9.23 4.99 15.56
N ASP A 179 -10.41 4.45 15.25
CA ASP A 179 -10.78 3.10 15.65
C ASP A 179 -10.12 2.04 14.76
N LEU A 180 -9.84 2.43 13.51
CA LEU A 180 -9.14 1.61 12.53
C LEU A 180 -8.04 2.42 11.84
N ILE A 181 -6.82 1.90 11.83
CA ILE A 181 -5.76 2.39 10.96
C ILE A 181 -5.30 1.25 10.06
N THR A 182 -5.31 1.47 8.75
CA THR A 182 -4.80 0.53 7.76
C THR A 182 -3.62 1.17 7.03
N ALA A 183 -2.52 0.46 6.88
CA ALA A 183 -1.34 1.01 6.22
C ALA A 183 -0.64 -0.03 5.35
N GLU A 184 -0.52 0.32 4.06
CA GLU A 184 0.05 -0.52 3.01
C GLU A 184 1.07 0.32 2.21
N PRO A 185 2.17 0.76 2.85
CA PRO A 185 3.16 1.58 2.16
C PRO A 185 3.86 0.76 1.06
N PRO A 186 4.57 1.42 0.13
CA PRO A 186 5.36 0.73 -0.89
C PRO A 186 6.37 -0.28 -0.31
N PRO A 187 7.03 -1.09 -1.17
CA PRO A 187 8.10 -2.00 -0.76
C PRO A 187 9.11 -1.35 0.20
N PRO A 188 9.41 -1.97 1.37
CA PRO A 188 10.23 -1.36 2.44
C PRO A 188 11.62 -0.90 1.99
N LYS A 189 12.20 -1.58 1.00
CA LYS A 189 13.56 -1.33 0.48
C LYS A 189 13.63 -0.14 -0.48
N ASN A 190 12.48 0.38 -0.93
CA ASN A 190 12.45 1.59 -1.77
C ASN A 190 12.92 2.81 -0.97
N ALA A 191 13.53 3.77 -1.67
CA ALA A 191 14.13 4.93 -1.04
C ALA A 191 13.12 5.71 -0.17
N GLY A 192 13.47 5.92 1.10
CA GLY A 192 12.66 6.66 2.08
C GLY A 192 11.51 5.85 2.72
N ILE A 193 11.16 4.69 2.18
CA ILE A 193 10.00 3.90 2.65
C ILE A 193 10.28 3.16 3.94
N VAL A 194 11.55 2.83 4.21
CA VAL A 194 12.02 2.26 5.49
C VAL A 194 11.52 3.03 6.71
N ASN A 195 11.33 4.35 6.60
CA ASN A 195 10.83 5.21 7.67
C ASN A 195 9.38 4.93 8.08
N LEU A 196 8.65 4.12 7.31
CA LEU A 196 7.31 3.62 7.60
C LEU A 196 7.34 2.18 8.15
N TYR A 197 8.50 1.61 8.47
CA TYR A 197 8.61 0.25 9.00
C TYR A 197 9.40 0.20 10.32
N THR A 198 9.72 1.35 10.90
CA THR A 198 10.50 1.46 12.14
C THR A 198 9.61 1.34 13.38
N LEU A 199 10.22 0.94 14.50
CA LEU A 199 9.62 0.96 15.82
C LEU A 199 8.95 2.30 16.13
N GLU A 200 9.65 3.41 15.87
CA GLU A 200 9.17 4.76 16.14
C GLU A 200 7.92 5.09 15.31
N TYR A 201 7.87 4.64 14.05
CA TYR A 201 6.67 4.79 13.24
C TYR A 201 5.50 3.95 13.76
N PHE A 202 5.74 2.71 14.19
CA PHE A 202 4.71 1.88 14.80
C PHE A 202 4.20 2.45 16.13
N GLN A 203 5.05 3.14 16.90
CA GLN A 203 4.64 3.86 18.10
C GLN A 203 3.68 5.01 17.76
N LEU A 204 3.95 5.77 16.69
CA LEU A 204 3.03 6.80 16.21
C LEU A 204 1.66 6.21 15.87
N LEU A 205 1.62 5.07 15.17
CA LEU A 205 0.36 4.38 14.87
C LEU A 205 -0.38 3.98 16.16
N HIS A 206 0.31 3.41 17.13
CA HIS A 206 -0.28 3.04 18.43
C HIS A 206 -0.85 4.26 19.17
N GLU A 207 -0.13 5.38 19.18
CA GLU A 207 -0.57 6.62 19.83
C GLU A 207 -1.85 7.21 19.22
N ARG A 208 -2.03 7.04 17.90
CA ARG A 208 -3.22 7.49 17.16
C ARG A 208 -4.39 6.52 17.18
N LEU A 209 -4.26 5.34 17.79
CA LEU A 209 -5.43 4.50 18.02
C LEU A 209 -6.31 5.03 19.15
N ALA A 210 -7.62 5.05 18.94
CA ALA A 210 -8.59 5.16 20.02
C ALA A 210 -8.50 3.93 20.96
N PRO A 211 -8.95 4.02 22.22
CA PRO A 211 -9.05 2.84 23.08
C PRO A 211 -9.90 1.74 22.42
N GLY A 212 -9.35 0.53 22.31
CA GLY A 212 -9.96 -0.58 21.59
C GLY A 212 -9.73 -0.58 20.07
N GLY A 213 -9.09 0.45 19.52
CA GLY A 213 -8.79 0.55 18.10
C GLY A 213 -7.78 -0.49 17.62
N VAL A 214 -7.73 -0.69 16.30
CA VAL A 214 -6.95 -1.73 15.63
C VAL A 214 -6.11 -1.14 14.49
N VAL A 215 -4.85 -1.58 14.38
CA VAL A 215 -3.99 -1.35 13.22
C VAL A 215 -3.90 -2.64 12.42
N THR A 216 -4.06 -2.56 11.10
CA THR A 216 -3.64 -3.59 10.14
C THR A 216 -2.51 -3.05 9.27
N TYR A 217 -1.44 -3.83 9.15
CA TYR A 217 -0.18 -3.36 8.59
C TYR A 217 0.42 -4.40 7.63
N TRP A 218 0.86 -3.94 6.47
CA TRP A 218 1.39 -4.82 5.42
C TRP A 218 2.82 -5.25 5.69
N LEU A 219 3.08 -6.54 5.46
CA LEU A 219 4.42 -7.12 5.49
C LEU A 219 4.64 -7.98 4.23
N PRO A 220 5.33 -7.45 3.20
CA PRO A 220 5.63 -8.19 1.97
C PRO A 220 6.81 -9.15 2.15
N VAL A 221 6.58 -10.30 2.78
CA VAL A 221 7.68 -11.24 3.10
C VAL A 221 8.37 -11.83 1.87
N TYR A 222 7.77 -11.76 0.69
CA TYR A 222 8.41 -12.17 -0.56
C TYR A 222 9.53 -11.24 -1.02
N GLN A 223 9.63 -10.02 -0.46
CA GLN A 223 10.68 -9.03 -0.78
C GLN A 223 11.74 -8.93 0.32
N LEU A 224 11.59 -9.71 1.40
CA LEU A 224 12.39 -9.63 2.61
C LEU A 224 13.04 -10.98 2.88
N SER A 225 14.26 -10.95 3.40
CA SER A 225 14.83 -12.12 4.07
C SER A 225 14.13 -12.37 5.40
N VAL A 226 14.43 -13.52 6.00
CA VAL A 226 13.88 -13.89 7.30
C VAL A 226 14.31 -12.90 8.38
N GLU A 227 15.58 -12.49 8.37
CA GLU A 227 16.16 -11.57 9.35
C GLU A 227 15.55 -10.16 9.23
N GLU A 228 15.36 -9.68 8.00
CA GLU A 228 14.74 -8.38 7.73
C GLU A 228 13.27 -8.40 8.17
N SER A 229 12.54 -9.48 7.88
CA SER A 229 11.16 -9.69 8.35
C SER A 229 11.10 -9.69 9.88
N LYS A 230 12.01 -10.41 10.55
CA LYS A 230 12.09 -10.45 12.02
C LYS A 230 12.35 -9.07 12.62
N ALA A 231 13.21 -8.25 12.02
CA ALA A 231 13.49 -6.90 12.51
C ALA A 231 12.24 -6.00 12.48
N ILE A 232 11.49 -6.02 11.38
CA ILE A 232 10.22 -5.27 11.25
C ILE A 232 9.20 -5.78 12.28
N VAL A 233 8.99 -7.10 12.35
CA VAL A 233 8.03 -7.71 13.29
C VAL A 233 8.40 -7.41 14.73
N LYS A 234 9.70 -7.44 15.08
CA LYS A 234 10.18 -7.07 16.42
C LYS A 234 9.83 -5.63 16.75
N GLY A 235 10.04 -4.68 15.82
CA GLY A 235 9.64 -3.29 16.00
C GLY A 235 8.13 -3.15 16.21
N PHE A 236 7.34 -3.80 15.37
CA PHE A 236 5.87 -3.78 15.48
C PHE A 236 5.39 -4.31 16.84
N CYS A 237 5.86 -5.49 17.25
CA CYS A 237 5.46 -6.12 18.51
C CYS A 237 6.00 -5.42 19.77
N GLN A 238 7.02 -4.57 19.65
CA GLN A 238 7.43 -3.68 20.73
C GLN A 238 6.48 -2.48 20.89
N ALA A 239 5.93 -1.95 19.79
CA ALA A 239 4.91 -0.92 19.81
C ALA A 239 3.53 -1.45 20.25
N PHE A 240 3.18 -2.70 19.89
CA PHE A 240 1.92 -3.35 20.19
C PHE A 240 2.12 -4.63 20.99
N ARG A 241 1.79 -4.62 22.28
CA ARG A 241 1.95 -5.80 23.17
C ARG A 241 1.08 -6.99 22.77
N ASP A 242 -0.05 -6.72 22.12
CA ASP A 242 -1.03 -7.67 21.62
C ASP A 242 -0.94 -7.83 20.09
N CYS A 243 0.29 -7.81 19.56
CA CYS A 243 0.53 -8.05 18.15
C CYS A 243 0.12 -9.48 17.73
N SER A 244 -0.28 -9.63 16.47
CA SER A 244 -0.51 -10.91 15.82
C SER A 244 -0.17 -10.84 14.33
N MET A 245 0.01 -12.01 13.71
CA MET A 245 0.37 -12.15 12.30
C MET A 245 -0.66 -13.01 11.56
N TRP A 246 -0.96 -12.61 10.33
CA TRP A 246 -1.96 -13.25 9.47
C TRP A 246 -1.46 -13.34 8.03
N THR A 247 -1.86 -14.36 7.27
CA THR A 247 -1.35 -14.59 5.89
C THR A 247 -1.89 -13.62 4.84
N GLY A 248 -2.96 -12.86 5.13
CA GLY A 248 -3.63 -11.95 4.17
C GLY A 248 -4.03 -12.67 2.87
N ALA A 249 -3.11 -12.74 1.91
CA ALA A 249 -3.13 -13.67 0.79
C ALA A 249 -1.71 -14.19 0.46
N GLY A 250 -1.40 -15.44 0.79
CA GLY A 250 -0.10 -16.05 0.45
C GLY A 250 1.06 -15.40 1.22
N THR A 251 1.97 -14.75 0.50
CA THR A 251 3.12 -14.01 1.05
C THR A 251 2.83 -12.53 1.34
N GLU A 252 1.57 -12.10 1.16
CA GLU A 252 1.11 -10.76 1.52
C GLU A 252 0.62 -10.76 2.98
N TRP A 253 1.57 -10.77 3.92
CA TRP A 253 1.26 -10.92 5.33
C TRP A 253 0.71 -9.63 5.93
N MET A 254 -0.09 -9.79 6.97
CA MET A 254 -0.77 -8.72 7.70
C MET A 254 -0.42 -8.81 9.18
N LEU A 255 0.33 -7.83 9.65
CA LEU A 255 0.54 -7.55 11.06
C LEU A 255 -0.71 -6.86 11.62
N VAL A 256 -1.13 -7.26 12.80
CA VAL A 256 -2.26 -6.66 13.51
C VAL A 256 -1.86 -6.33 14.93
N GLY A 257 -2.13 -5.11 15.37
CA GLY A 257 -1.92 -4.65 16.74
C GLY A 257 -3.16 -3.89 17.23
N THR A 258 -3.41 -3.88 18.53
CA THR A 258 -4.58 -3.18 19.08
C THR A 258 -4.21 -2.26 20.22
N ARG A 259 -5.13 -1.37 20.59
CA ARG A 259 -5.01 -0.56 21.81
C ARG A 259 -5.95 -1.06 22.89
N GLY A 260 -5.71 -2.30 23.33
CA GLY A 260 -6.49 -2.92 24.40
C GLY A 260 -7.89 -3.34 23.96
N LEU A 261 -8.04 -3.79 22.71
CA LEU A 261 -9.25 -4.48 22.27
C LEU A 261 -9.43 -5.73 23.15
N ARG A 262 -10.59 -5.87 23.78
CA ARG A 262 -10.85 -6.96 24.74
C ARG A 262 -11.84 -7.98 24.20
N GLY A 263 -11.61 -9.21 24.61
CA GLY A 263 -12.56 -10.32 24.59
C GLY A 263 -12.20 -11.40 23.58
N PRO A 264 -12.87 -12.57 23.66
CA PRO A 264 -13.51 -13.10 22.48
C PRO A 264 -14.72 -12.21 22.15
N VAL A 265 -14.92 -11.91 20.87
CA VAL A 265 -16.11 -11.19 20.39
C VAL A 265 -17.30 -12.16 20.40
N GLN A 266 -18.49 -11.66 20.73
CA GLN A 266 -19.69 -12.50 20.69
C GLN A 266 -19.91 -13.02 19.27
N GLU A 267 -20.26 -14.31 19.14
CA GLU A 267 -20.44 -14.95 17.83
C GLU A 267 -21.41 -14.17 16.94
N ALA A 268 -22.51 -13.67 17.50
CA ALA A 268 -23.48 -12.86 16.75
C ALA A 268 -22.85 -11.56 16.20
N GLY A 269 -21.99 -10.90 16.99
CA GLY A 269 -21.26 -9.70 16.56
C GLY A 269 -20.27 -10.00 15.45
N PHE A 270 -19.52 -11.10 15.58
CA PHE A 270 -18.57 -11.55 14.56
C PHE A 270 -19.25 -11.94 13.24
N ARG A 271 -20.36 -12.70 13.32
CA ARG A 271 -21.12 -13.15 12.13
C ARG A 271 -21.86 -12.03 11.41
N ARG A 272 -22.14 -10.90 12.08
CA ARG A 272 -22.84 -9.75 11.50
C ARG A 272 -22.19 -9.28 10.20
N LEU A 273 -20.86 -9.33 10.11
CA LEU A 273 -20.13 -8.85 8.95
C LEU A 273 -20.55 -9.54 7.64
N TRP A 274 -20.88 -10.84 7.68
CA TRP A 274 -21.37 -11.60 6.52
C TRP A 274 -22.83 -11.29 6.15
N GLN A 275 -23.58 -10.69 7.06
CA GLN A 275 -24.98 -10.32 6.86
C GLN A 275 -25.14 -8.85 6.42
N GLU A 276 -24.09 -8.03 6.60
CA GLU A 276 -24.12 -6.62 6.24
C GLU A 276 -24.03 -6.44 4.71
N PRO A 277 -24.99 -5.76 4.07
CA PRO A 277 -24.92 -5.45 2.64
C PRO A 277 -23.66 -4.64 2.31
N GLY A 278 -22.92 -5.03 1.27
CA GLY A 278 -21.61 -4.47 0.94
C GLY A 278 -20.47 -5.32 1.47
N LEU A 279 -20.34 -5.43 2.81
CA LEU A 279 -19.26 -6.19 3.46
C LEU A 279 -19.38 -7.70 3.22
N GLY A 280 -20.57 -8.29 3.36
CA GLY A 280 -20.77 -9.74 3.13
C GLY A 280 -20.50 -10.16 1.67
N SER A 281 -20.93 -9.34 0.71
CA SER A 281 -20.61 -9.54 -0.72
C SER A 281 -19.12 -9.34 -1.00
N GLY A 282 -18.51 -8.35 -0.35
CA GLY A 282 -17.07 -8.08 -0.44
C GLY A 282 -16.23 -9.26 0.03
N LEU A 283 -16.56 -9.81 1.21
CA LEU A 283 -15.96 -11.03 1.77
C LEU A 283 -16.10 -12.24 0.85
N SER A 284 -17.31 -12.49 0.34
CA SER A 284 -17.56 -13.60 -0.58
C SER A 284 -16.73 -13.46 -1.86
N SER A 285 -16.63 -12.24 -2.41
CA SER A 285 -15.88 -11.99 -3.64
C SER A 285 -14.35 -12.15 -3.52
N ILE A 286 -13.82 -12.21 -2.30
CA ILE A 286 -12.41 -12.54 -2.03
C ILE A 286 -12.24 -13.98 -1.53
N GLY A 287 -13.29 -14.81 -1.56
CA GLY A 287 -13.25 -16.21 -1.13
C GLY A 287 -13.24 -16.41 0.39
N ILE A 288 -13.84 -15.49 1.15
CA ILE A 288 -14.11 -15.63 2.59
C ILE A 288 -15.63 -15.69 2.78
N GLU A 289 -16.21 -16.86 2.49
CA GLU A 289 -17.66 -17.07 2.49
C GLU A 289 -18.22 -17.39 3.88
N ARG A 290 -17.37 -17.84 4.81
CA ARG A 290 -17.77 -18.26 6.15
C ARG A 290 -16.88 -17.65 7.25
N PRO A 291 -17.44 -17.33 8.42
CA PRO A 291 -16.72 -16.75 9.54
C PRO A 291 -15.47 -17.52 9.99
N GLU A 292 -15.55 -18.85 9.97
CA GLU A 292 -14.47 -19.72 10.43
C GLU A 292 -13.22 -19.63 9.55
N GLN A 293 -13.37 -19.17 8.29
CA GLN A 293 -12.27 -19.00 7.36
C GLN A 293 -11.35 -17.82 7.73
N LEU A 294 -11.82 -16.81 8.45
CA LEU A 294 -10.93 -15.76 8.96
C LEU A 294 -9.92 -16.34 9.95
N GLY A 295 -10.34 -17.24 10.84
CA GLY A 295 -9.45 -17.90 11.79
C GLY A 295 -8.36 -18.75 11.12
N ALA A 296 -8.66 -19.33 9.95
CA ALA A 296 -7.68 -20.10 9.18
C ALA A 296 -6.54 -19.26 8.58
N LEU A 297 -6.62 -17.93 8.67
CA LEU A 297 -5.57 -17.02 8.20
C LEU A 297 -4.51 -16.71 9.28
N PHE A 298 -4.74 -17.16 10.52
CA PHE A 298 -3.87 -16.89 11.65
C PHE A 298 -2.52 -17.59 11.50
N ILE A 299 -1.42 -16.84 11.71
CA ILE A 299 -0.05 -17.36 11.71
C ILE A 299 0.45 -17.49 13.15
N GLY A 300 0.30 -16.45 13.98
CA GLY A 300 0.78 -16.47 15.35
C GLY A 300 0.41 -15.21 16.15
N ASP A 301 0.39 -15.37 17.47
CA ASP A 301 0.14 -14.30 18.44
C ASP A 301 1.46 -13.69 18.94
N SER A 302 1.38 -12.79 19.92
CA SER A 302 2.54 -12.08 20.44
C SER A 302 3.55 -13.01 21.12
N GLU A 303 3.13 -14.13 21.71
CA GLU A 303 4.05 -15.12 22.31
C GLU A 303 4.84 -15.84 21.22
N PHE A 304 4.15 -16.36 20.20
CA PHE A 304 4.79 -16.98 19.03
C PHE A 304 5.75 -16.02 18.32
N LEU A 305 5.33 -14.77 18.10
CA LEU A 305 6.14 -13.77 17.42
C LEU A 305 7.35 -13.33 18.26
N ALA A 306 7.22 -13.27 19.58
CA ALA A 306 8.35 -13.00 20.47
C ALA A 306 9.40 -14.12 20.42
N GLU A 307 8.96 -15.39 20.43
CA GLU A 307 9.85 -16.55 20.28
C GLU A 307 10.52 -16.56 18.90
N TRP A 308 9.74 -16.38 17.83
CA TRP A 308 10.23 -16.40 16.46
C TRP A 308 11.25 -15.29 16.17
N THR A 309 10.99 -14.07 16.67
CA THR A 309 11.94 -12.95 16.53
C THR A 309 13.16 -13.10 17.43
N GLY A 310 13.07 -13.82 18.56
CA GLY A 310 14.18 -14.10 19.46
C GLY A 310 14.99 -12.84 19.81
N ASP A 311 16.31 -12.94 19.67
CA ASP A 311 17.27 -11.85 19.96
C ASP A 311 17.45 -10.85 18.80
N THR A 312 16.67 -10.96 17.73
CA THR A 312 16.71 -9.97 16.64
C THR A 312 16.39 -8.58 17.18
N LEU A 313 17.21 -7.60 16.76
CA LEU A 313 16.98 -6.19 17.08
C LEU A 313 15.88 -5.61 16.16
N PRO A 314 15.01 -4.72 16.67
CA PRO A 314 13.92 -4.15 15.88
C PRO A 314 14.44 -3.30 14.72
N LEU A 315 13.65 -3.05 13.67
CA LEU A 315 13.98 -1.97 12.74
C LEU A 315 13.72 -0.62 13.45
N GLU A 316 14.70 0.27 13.48
CA GLU A 316 14.67 1.55 14.21
C GLU A 316 15.14 2.68 13.28
N ASP A 317 14.70 3.91 13.55
CA ASP A 317 15.14 5.09 12.81
C ASP A 317 16.66 5.29 12.81
N ASP A 318 17.33 4.96 13.92
CA ASP A 318 18.79 5.06 14.06
C ASP A 318 19.53 3.93 13.31
N HIS A 319 18.82 2.88 12.92
CA HIS A 319 19.36 1.70 12.25
C HIS A 319 18.54 1.26 11.02
N PRO A 320 18.30 2.17 10.04
CA PRO A 320 17.44 1.88 8.89
C PRO A 320 18.04 0.83 7.96
N HIS A 321 19.37 0.65 8.00
CA HIS A 321 20.09 -0.32 7.20
C HIS A 321 19.86 -1.79 7.59
N ARG A 322 19.09 -2.07 8.66
CA ARG A 322 18.74 -3.44 9.09
C ARG A 322 17.90 -4.21 8.06
N ILE A 323 17.31 -3.52 7.08
CA ILE A 323 16.57 -4.11 5.96
C ILE A 323 17.26 -3.99 4.60
N TYR A 324 18.56 -3.67 4.60
CA TYR A 324 19.37 -3.59 3.41
C TYR A 324 20.44 -4.70 3.43
N PRO A 325 20.88 -5.18 2.26
CA PRO A 325 21.92 -6.19 2.18
C PRO A 325 23.17 -5.74 2.96
N THR A 326 23.66 -6.57 3.87
CA THR A 326 24.87 -6.34 4.66
C THR A 326 26.14 -6.38 3.81
N ASN A 327 26.09 -6.91 2.59
CA ASN A 327 27.22 -6.99 1.67
C ASN A 327 27.33 -5.73 0.79
N LEU A 328 28.00 -4.70 1.33
CA LEU A 328 28.65 -3.67 0.51
C LEU A 328 30.02 -4.15 -0.05
N ASP A 329 30.37 -5.42 0.15
CA ASP A 329 31.62 -6.04 -0.30
C ASP A 329 31.56 -6.45 -1.78
N GLY A 330 31.10 -5.56 -2.67
CA GLY A 330 31.40 -5.57 -4.12
C GLY A 330 31.17 -6.87 -4.93
N LYS A 331 30.48 -7.88 -4.39
CA LYS A 331 30.16 -9.14 -5.07
C LYS A 331 28.65 -9.25 -5.16
N GLY A 332 28.13 -8.82 -6.31
CA GLY A 332 26.71 -8.83 -6.63
C GLY A 332 26.08 -10.20 -6.40
N GLY A 333 24.88 -10.17 -5.84
CA GLY A 333 23.99 -11.29 -5.67
C GLY A 333 22.56 -10.83 -5.91
N ASP A 334 22.01 -11.32 -7.02
CA ASP A 334 20.61 -11.41 -7.46
C ASP A 334 19.76 -10.14 -7.60
N GLU A 335 19.92 -9.50 -8.76
CA GLU A 335 18.88 -8.67 -9.39
C GLU A 335 17.70 -9.50 -9.95
N ASP A 336 17.77 -10.84 -9.93
CA ASP A 336 16.81 -11.72 -10.64
C ASP A 336 15.55 -12.12 -9.83
N ALA A 337 15.45 -11.79 -8.54
CA ALA A 337 14.33 -12.25 -7.71
C ALA A 337 12.98 -11.53 -7.96
N MET A 338 12.98 -10.41 -8.71
CA MET A 338 11.77 -9.63 -8.96
C MET A 338 10.91 -10.14 -10.13
N GLY A 339 11.40 -11.11 -10.91
CA GLY A 339 10.75 -11.58 -12.13
C GLY A 339 9.79 -12.76 -11.99
N GLU A 340 9.88 -13.57 -10.92
CA GLU A 340 9.18 -14.86 -10.85
C GLU A 340 7.88 -14.88 -10.01
N TYR A 341 7.47 -13.76 -9.41
CA TYR A 341 6.33 -13.75 -8.47
C TYR A 341 5.15 -12.82 -8.85
N PHE A 342 5.09 -12.29 -10.08
CA PHE A 342 4.04 -11.37 -10.52
C PHE A 342 3.23 -11.82 -11.74
#